data_AF-A0A1M6HBE9-F1
#
_entry.id   AF-A0A1M6HBE9-F1
#
_cell.length_a   1.000
_cell.length_b   1.000
_cell.length_c   1.000
_cell.angle_alpha   90.00
_cell.angle_beta   90.00
_cell.angle_gamma   90.00
#
_symmetry.space_group_name_H-M   'P 1'
#
loop_
_entity.id
_entity.type
_entity.pdbx_description
1 polymer ?
#
loop_
_entity_poly.entity_id
_entity_poly.type
_entity_poly.pdbx_seq_one_letter_code
_entity_poly.pdbx_strand_id
1 'polypeptide(L)' 'MEYIAVFFTHSGALKYNKFLKGKNISSQLMPVPRKLSSNCGIGVKFNYISDISTIISEDIEKLFSIDHEESKLIYACD' A
#
# COMPACT_ATOMS: atom_id res chain seq x y z
N MET A 1 0.00 -1.25 -12.88
CA MET A 1 -1.14 -0.86 -12.04
C MET A 1 -0.65 -0.05 -10.87
N GLU A 2 -1.48 0.84 -10.34
CA GLU A 2 -1.17 1.66 -9.17
C GLU A 2 -1.83 1.05 -7.92
N TYR A 3 -1.11 1.09 -6.80
CA TYR A 3 -1.58 0.52 -5.54
C TYR A 3 -1.31 1.45 -4.38
N ILE A 4 -2.14 1.33 -3.35
CA ILE A 4 -1.95 1.97 -2.05
C ILE A 4 -2.06 0.90 -0.97
N ALA A 5 -0.95 0.65 -0.28
CA ALA A 5 -0.92 -0.16 0.94
C ALA A 5 -1.08 0.76 2.16
N VAL A 6 -1.97 0.39 3.08
CA VAL A 6 -2.29 1.11 4.33
C VAL A 6 -1.70 0.33 5.50
N PHE A 7 -1.17 1.04 6.49
CA PHE A 7 -0.48 0.45 7.64
C PHE A 7 -0.99 1.04 8.96
N PHE A 8 -1.03 0.20 10.00
CA PHE A 8 -1.30 0.63 11.37
C PHE A 8 -0.16 1.49 11.95
N THR A 9 1.07 1.31 11.49
CA THR A 9 2.26 1.98 12.04
C THR A 9 3.13 2.62 10.97
N HIS A 10 3.77 3.74 11.30
CA HIS A 10 4.79 4.37 10.47
C HIS A 10 5.99 3.47 10.21
N SER A 11 6.41 2.70 11.22
CA SER A 11 7.52 1.77 11.09
C SER A 11 7.23 0.66 10.07
N GLY A 12 6.01 0.11 10.05
CA GLY A 12 5.57 -0.85 9.04
C GLY A 12 5.62 -0.26 7.63
N ALA A 13 5.05 0.94 7.45
CA ALA A 13 5.07 1.63 6.16
C ALA A 13 6.51 1.94 5.68
N LEU A 14 7.39 2.37 6.58
CA LEU A 14 8.81 2.63 6.27
C LEU A 14 9.56 1.36 5.85
N LYS A 15 9.37 0.26 6.57
CA LYS A 15 9.96 -1.05 6.22
C LYS A 15 9.47 -1.51 4.86
N TYR A 16 8.17 -1.44 4.62
CA TYR A 16 7.57 -1.84 3.35
C TYR A 16 8.06 -0.99 2.16
N ASN A 17 8.12 0.33 2.33
CA ASN A 17 8.66 1.22 1.31
C ASN A 17 10.13 0.90 0.99
N LYS A 18 10.95 0.55 1.99
CA LYS A 18 12.34 0.09 1.76
C LYS A 18 12.38 -1.25 1.03
N PHE A 19 11.51 -2.19 1.40
CA PHE A 19 11.38 -3.50 0.74
C PHE A 19 11.04 -3.35 -0.75
N LEU A 20 10.06 -2.51 -1.10
CA LEU A 20 9.69 -2.23 -2.49
C LEU A 20 10.86 -1.62 -3.27
N LYS A 21 11.52 -0.61 -2.70
CA LYS A 21 12.70 0.01 -3.32
C LYS A 21 13.84 -0.98 -3.53
N GLY A 22 14.06 -1.89 -2.58
CA GLY A 22 15.04 -2.98 -2.70
C GLY A 22 14.73 -3.97 -3.83
N LYS A 23 13.45 -4.05 -4.25
CA LYS A 23 12.99 -4.81 -5.41
C LYS A 23 12.91 -3.97 -6.70
N ASN A 24 13.48 -2.76 -6.72
CA ASN A 24 13.36 -1.79 -7.81
C ASN A 24 11.91 -1.40 -8.16
N ILE A 25 11.00 -1.46 -7.18
CA ILE A 25 9.62 -1.02 -7.32
C ILE A 25 9.54 0.44 -6.89
N SER A 26 9.05 1.30 -7.78
CA SER A 26 8.85 2.72 -7.46
C SER A 26 7.76 2.87 -6.40
N SER A 27 8.11 3.49 -5.27
CA SER A 27 7.22 3.65 -4.15
C SER A 27 7.48 4.93 -3.34
N GLN A 28 6.42 5.47 -2.75
CA GLN A 28 6.45 6.68 -1.93
C GLN A 28 5.52 6.54 -0.71
N LEU A 29 5.98 7.06 0.42
CA LEU A 29 5.17 7.22 1.62
C LEU A 29 4.22 8.41 1.46
N MET A 30 2.98 8.24 1.90
CA MET A 30 1.96 9.29 1.88
C MET A 30 0.98 9.13 3.04
N PRO A 31 0.33 10.19 3.52
CA PRO A 31 -0.86 10.05 4.34
C PRO A 31 -1.94 9.27 3.58
N VAL A 32 -2.70 8.43 4.27
CA VAL A 32 -3.76 7.64 3.63
C VAL A 32 -4.86 8.57 3.12
N PRO A 33 -5.29 8.45 1.85
CA PRO A 33 -6.42 9.22 1.34
C PRO A 33 -7.69 8.96 2.17
N ARG A 34 -8.42 10.03 2.55
CA ARG A 34 -9.66 9.93 3.33
C ARG A 34 -10.73 9.01 2.71
N LYS A 35 -10.72 8.88 1.37
CA LYS A 35 -11.62 7.96 0.65
C LYS A 35 -11.34 6.49 0.96
N LEU A 36 -10.11 6.14 1.36
CA LEU A 36 -9.68 4.77 1.65
C LEU A 36 -9.71 4.44 3.15
N SER A 37 -9.55 5.45 4.02
CA SER A 37 -9.64 5.28 5.47
C SER A 37 -10.06 6.58 6.15
N SER A 38 -10.94 6.48 7.14
CA SER A 38 -11.36 7.61 7.99
C SER A 38 -10.37 7.92 9.10
N ASN A 39 -9.37 7.05 9.34
CA ASN A 39 -8.30 7.28 10.30
C ASN A 39 -7.11 7.99 9.63
N CYS A 40 -6.38 8.81 10.39
CA CYS A 40 -5.16 9.49 9.97
C CYS A 40 -3.96 8.53 9.79
N GLY A 41 -4.14 7.45 9.01
CA GLY A 41 -3.14 6.42 8.80
C GLY A 41 -2.02 6.85 7.85
N ILE A 42 -1.01 5.99 7.76
CA ILE A 42 0.13 6.10 6.85
C ILE A 42 0.02 5.04 5.75
N GLY A 43 0.31 5.43 4.51
CA GLY A 43 0.25 4.57 3.35
C GLY A 43 1.54 4.60 2.53
N VAL A 44 1.69 3.58 1.69
CA VAL A 44 2.71 3.50 0.65
C VAL A 44 2.01 3.37 -0.69
N LYS A 45 2.22 4.36 -1.56
CA LYS A 45 1.78 4.34 -2.95
C LYS A 45 2.89 3.78 -3.82
N PHE A 46 2.54 2.88 -4.74
CA PHE A 46 3.52 2.25 -5.63
C PHE A 46 2.90 1.75 -6.92
N ASN A 47 3.74 1.55 -7.94
CA ASN A 47 3.35 0.96 -9.22
C ASN A 47 3.91 -0.44 -9.35
N TYR A 48 3.03 -1.40 -9.67
CA TYR A 48 3.42 -2.80 -9.84
C TYR A 48 2.62 -3.45 -10.97
N ILE A 49 3.25 -4.36 -11.71
CA ILE A 49 2.67 -5.00 -12.91
C ILE A 49 2.69 -6.54 -12.79
N SER A 50 3.43 -7.09 -11.83
CA SER A 50 3.49 -8.54 -11.59
C SER A 50 2.44 -8.98 -10.57
N ASP A 51 2.50 -10.27 -10.20
CA ASP A 51 1.62 -10.86 -9.20
C ASP A 51 1.75 -10.16 -7.84
N ILE A 52 0.68 -9.46 -7.46
CA ILE A 52 0.59 -8.66 -6.24
C ILE A 52 0.76 -9.49 -4.98
N SER A 53 0.40 -10.79 -5.02
CA SER A 53 0.51 -11.70 -3.87
C SER A 53 1.94 -11.83 -3.35
N THR A 54 2.94 -11.64 -4.23
CA THR A 54 4.38 -11.77 -3.93
C THR A 54 4.95 -10.61 -3.10
N ILE A 55 4.16 -9.55 -2.91
CA ILE A 55 4.54 -8.36 -2.15
C ILE A 55 3.53 -8.02 -1.05
N ILE A 56 2.53 -8.87 -0.78
CA ILE A 56 1.71 -8.73 0.42
C ILE A 56 2.54 -9.10 1.65
N SER A 57 2.40 -8.32 2.72
CA SER A 57 3.07 -8.51 4.01
C SER A 57 2.03 -8.45 5.12
N GLU A 58 2.24 -9.19 6.21
CA GLU A 58 1.41 -9.15 7.43
C GLU A 58 1.34 -7.76 8.07
N ASP A 59 2.33 -6.90 7.83
CA ASP A 59 2.35 -5.51 8.30
C ASP A 59 1.31 -4.62 7.58
N ILE A 60 0.81 -5.05 6.42
CA ILE A 60 -0.21 -4.31 5.65
C ILE A 60 -1.55 -4.49 6.35
N GLU A 61 -2.19 -3.38 6.72
CA GLU A 61 -3.58 -3.40 7.18
C GLU A 61 -4.49 -3.69 5.98
N LYS A 62 -4.39 -2.89 4.92
CA LYS A 62 -5.21 -2.99 3.71
C LYS A 62 -4.39 -2.69 2.48
N LEU A 63 -4.70 -3.35 1.37
CA LEU A 63 -4.14 -3.06 0.06
C LEU A 63 -5.26 -2.72 -0.92
N PHE A 64 -5.11 -1.60 -1.61
CA PHE A 64 -6.04 -1.16 -2.64
C PHE A 64 -5.34 -1.10 -3.99
N SER A 65 -5.99 -1.58 -5.05
CA SER A 65 -5.64 -1.21 -6.43
C SER A 65 -6.39 0.05 -6.81
N ILE A 66 -5.70 1.00 -7.43
CA ILE A 66 -6.26 2.28 -7.86
C ILE A 66 -6.39 2.25 -9.38
N ASP A 67 -7.60 2.49 -9.88
CA ASP A 67 -7.90 2.62 -11.30
C ASP A 67 -8.78 3.85 -11.54
N HIS A 68 -8.31 4.79 -12.35
CA HIS A 68 -8.93 6.09 -12.70
C HIS A 68 -9.72 6.81 -11.58
N GLU A 69 -10.93 6.34 -11.25
CA GLU A 69 -11.83 6.95 -10.27
C GLU A 69 -12.22 6.02 -9.11
N GLU A 70 -11.88 4.74 -9.19
CA GLU A 70 -12.26 3.73 -8.21
C GLU A 70 -11.05 3.07 -7.54
N SER A 71 -11.24 2.77 -6.25
CA SER A 71 -10.32 1.94 -5.49
C SER A 71 -10.96 0.61 -5.20
N LYS A 72 -10.28 -0.48 -5.53
CA LYS A 72 -10.73 -1.83 -5.20
C LYS A 72 -9.87 -2.40 -4.08
N LEU A 73 -10.51 -2.89 -3.03
CA LEU A 73 -9.84 -3.61 -1.94
C LEU A 73 -9.34 -4.97 -2.46
N ILE A 74 -8.04 -5.21 -2.32
CA ILE A 74 -7.35 -6.44 -2.76
C ILE A 74 -7.02 -7.34 -1.58
N TYR A 75 -6.68 -6.73 -0.44
CA TYR A 75 -6.34 -7.43 0.79
C TYR A 75 -6.74 -6.59 2.00
N ALA A 76 -7.18 -7.25 3.06
CA ALA A 76 -7.33 -6.68 4.39
C ALA A 76 -6.84 -7.72 5.40
N CYS A 77 -6.06 -7.29 6.37
CA CYS A 77 -5.71 -8.08 7.54
C CYS A 77 -6.96 -8.20 8.42
N ASP A 78 -7.32 -9.42 8.82
CA ASP A 78 -8.44 -9.72 9.72
C ASP A 78 -8.13 -9.35 11.18
#